data_AF-A0A967JRD8-F1
#
_entry.id   AF-A0A967JRD8-F1
#
_cell.length_a   1.000
_cell.length_b   1.000
_cell.length_c   1.000
_cell.angle_alpha   90.00
_cell.angle_beta   90.00
_cell.angle_gamma   90.00
#
_symmetry.space_group_name_H-M   'P 1'
#
loop_
_entity.id
_entity.type
_entity.pdbx_description
1 polymer ?
#
loop_
_entity_poly.entity_id
_entity_poly.type
_entity_poly.pdbx_seq_one_letter_code
_entity_poly.pdbx_strand_id
1 'polypeptide(L)'
;LATVSNVAPLLGFLGTVVGMINAFEAIENAGEVDATLVAGGIKVALITTAAGLAIAIPVNIAHNYFVTRIDRLVIDMEESAQKMIDAL
;
A
#
# COMPACT_ATOMS: atom_id res chain seq x y z
N LEU A 1 6.62 -6.16 7.17
CA LEU A 1 6.74 -5.32 5.94
C LEU A 1 5.70 -5.70 4.89
N ALA A 2 5.49 -6.98 4.56
CA ALA A 2 4.41 -7.44 3.65
C ALA A 2 3.02 -6.89 4.01
N THR A 3 2.64 -6.94 5.29
CA THR A 3 1.32 -6.47 5.74
C THR A 3 1.11 -4.98 5.48
N VAL A 4 2.15 -4.16 5.71
CA VAL A 4 2.09 -2.71 5.45
C VAL A 4 2.02 -2.42 3.95
N SER A 5 2.77 -3.15 3.13
CA SER A 5 2.69 -3.04 1.66
C SER A 5 1.30 -3.39 1.11
N ASN A 6 0.59 -4.34 1.73
CA ASN A 6 -0.75 -4.75 1.28
C ASN A 6 -1.85 -3.83 1.82
N VAL A 7 -1.71 -3.32 3.05
CA VAL A 7 -2.73 -2.47 3.69
C VAL A 7 -2.63 -1.00 3.23
N ALA A 8 -1.44 -0.49 2.86
CA ALA A 8 -1.28 0.90 2.44
C ALA A 8 -2.09 1.30 1.18
N PRO A 9 -2.14 0.50 0.09
CA PRO A 9 -3.01 0.78 -1.04
C PRO A 9 -4.50 0.72 -0.68
N LEU A 10 -4.89 -0.22 0.19
CA LEU A 10 -6.27 -0.37 0.66
C LEU A 10 -6.72 0.86 1.47
N LEU A 11 -5.83 1.44 2.28
CA LEU A 11 -6.07 2.71 2.96
C LEU A 11 -6.20 3.89 1.98
N GLY A 12 -5.41 3.91 0.90
CA GLY A 12 -5.56 4.91 -0.17
C GLY A 12 -6.91 4.81 -0.88
N PHE A 13 -7.40 3.59 -1.11
CA PHE A 13 -8.72 3.32 -1.65
C PHE A 13 -9.85 3.70 -0.68
N LEU A 14 -9.68 3.50 0.63
CA LEU A 14 -10.61 4.01 1.63
C LEU A 14 -10.74 5.55 1.50
N GLY A 15 -9.62 6.24 1.34
CA GLY A 15 -9.59 7.70 1.12
C GLY A 15 -10.39 8.16 -0.11
N THR A 16 -10.42 7.38 -1.19
CA THR A 16 -11.24 7.74 -2.36
C THR A 16 -12.72 7.64 -2.08
N VAL A 17 -13.14 6.57 -1.39
CA VAL A 17 -14.53 6.34 -1.01
C VAL A 17 -15.02 7.48 -0.12
N VAL A 18 -14.23 7.87 0.88
CA VAL A 18 -14.57 9.00 1.77
C VAL A 18 -14.62 10.32 1.01
N GLY A 19 -13.66 10.58 0.11
CA GLY A 19 -13.65 11.80 -0.71
C GLY A 19 -14.87 11.90 -1.64
N MET A 20 -15.32 10.78 -2.20
CA MET A 20 -16.55 10.73 -3.01
C MET A 20 -17.81 10.91 -2.17
N ILE A 21 -17.89 10.31 -0.98
CA ILE A 21 -19.03 10.51 -0.05
C ILE A 21 -19.19 12.01 0.26
N ASN A 22 -18.10 12.68 0.64
CA ASN A 22 -18.12 14.10 0.94
C ASN A 22 -18.51 14.95 -0.29
N ALA A 23 -18.09 14.54 -1.49
CA ALA A 23 -18.46 15.23 -2.73
C ALA A 23 -19.98 15.16 -2.99
N PHE A 24 -20.58 13.98 -2.80
CA PHE A 24 -22.02 13.79 -2.99
C PHE A 24 -22.85 14.44 -1.88
N GLU A 25 -22.38 14.42 -0.63
CA GLU A 25 -23.01 15.13 0.49
C GLU A 25 -23.01 16.65 0.26
N ALA A 26 -21.95 17.19 -0.36
CA ALA A 26 -21.89 18.60 -0.72
C ALA A 26 -22.87 18.98 -1.84
N ILE A 27 -23.10 18.08 -2.81
CA ILE A 27 -24.15 18.25 -3.84
C ILE A 27 -25.54 18.20 -3.21
N GLU A 28 -25.78 17.23 -2.32
CA GLU A 28 -27.07 17.07 -1.63
C GLU A 28 -27.44 18.32 -0.84
N ASN A 29 -26.48 18.89 -0.10
CA ASN A 29 -26.69 20.11 0.69
C ASN A 29 -26.86 21.37 -0.17
N ALA A 30 -26.21 21.44 -1.34
CA ALA A 30 -26.31 22.60 -2.23
C ALA A 30 -27.64 22.63 -3.01
N GLY A 31 -28.33 21.50 -3.18
CA GLY A 31 -29.58 21.39 -3.92
C GLY A 31 -29.47 21.58 -5.44
N GLU A 32 -28.29 22.00 -5.93
CA GLU A 32 -27.92 22.10 -7.35
C GLU A 32 -26.58 21.41 -7.59
N VAL A 33 -26.44 20.79 -8.77
CA VAL A 33 -25.20 20.12 -9.17
C VAL A 33 -24.24 21.15 -9.76
N ASP A 34 -23.34 21.67 -8.92
CA ASP A 34 -22.18 22.43 -9.39
C ASP A 34 -20.98 21.49 -9.63
N ALA A 35 -20.51 21.43 -10.88
CA ALA A 35 -19.36 20.62 -11.27
C ALA A 35 -18.08 21.00 -10.50
N THR A 36 -17.99 22.25 -10.03
CA THR A 36 -16.84 22.76 -9.26
C THR A 36 -16.75 22.11 -7.88
N LEU A 37 -17.90 21.87 -7.23
CA LEU A 37 -17.99 21.18 -5.93
C LEU A 37 -17.56 19.72 -6.04
N VAL A 38 -18.01 19.02 -7.09
CA VAL A 38 -17.64 17.63 -7.37
C VAL A 38 -16.15 17.50 -7.68
N ALA A 39 -15.61 18.40 -8.50
CA ALA A 39 -14.20 18.41 -8.86
C ALA A 39 -13.29 18.55 -7.62
N GLY A 40 -13.73 19.31 -6.60
CA GLY A 40 -13.03 19.45 -5.32
C GLY A 40 -12.91 18.11 -4.58
N GLY A 41 -14.01 17.39 -4.40
CA GLY A 41 -14.02 16.11 -3.69
C GLY A 41 -13.24 15.01 -4.42
N ILE A 42 -13.35 14.94 -5.75
CA ILE A 42 -12.58 13.99 -6.56
C ILE A 42 -11.07 14.28 -6.48
N LYS A 43 -10.66 15.55 -6.48
CA LYS A 43 -9.25 15.92 -6.32
C LYS A 43 -8.67 15.38 -5.02
N VAL A 44 -9.42 15.51 -3.91
CA VAL A 44 -8.98 15.00 -2.60
C VAL A 44 -8.86 13.48 -2.63
N ALA A 45 -9.87 12.79 -3.19
CA ALA A 45 -9.86 11.34 -3.36
C ALA A 45 -8.61 10.83 -4.14
N LEU A 46 -8.28 11.50 -5.25
CA LEU A 46 -7.12 11.13 -6.07
C LEU A 46 -5.79 11.36 -5.34
N ILE A 47 -5.65 12.46 -4.59
CA ILE A 47 -4.43 12.73 -3.81
C ILE A 47 -4.24 11.68 -2.71
N THR A 48 -5.30 11.27 -2.03
CA THR A 48 -5.20 10.22 -0.99
C THR A 48 -4.78 8.87 -1.56
N THR A 49 -5.18 8.55 -2.79
CA THR A 49 -4.74 7.33 -3.50
C THR A 49 -3.25 7.41 -3.84
N ALA A 50 -2.84 8.54 -4.42
CA ALA A 50 -1.46 8.76 -4.82
C ALA A 50 -0.51 8.66 -3.60
N ALA A 51 -0.92 9.20 -2.45
CA ALA A 51 -0.17 9.08 -1.20
C ALA A 51 -0.05 7.61 -0.73
N GLY A 52 -1.15 6.85 -0.76
CA GLY A 52 -1.14 5.42 -0.41
C GLY A 52 -0.21 4.59 -1.29
N LEU A 53 -0.22 4.84 -2.61
CA LEU A 53 0.68 4.20 -3.57
C LEU A 53 2.14 4.61 -3.39
N ALA A 54 2.39 5.91 -3.12
CA ALA A 54 3.73 6.42 -2.89
C ALA A 54 4.42 5.79 -1.67
N ILE A 55 3.66 5.35 -0.66
CA ILE A 55 4.18 4.62 0.51
C ILE A 55 4.27 3.11 0.21
N ALA A 56 3.29 2.54 -0.48
CA ALA A 56 3.25 1.10 -0.74
C ALA A 56 4.40 0.61 -1.64
N ILE A 57 4.77 1.37 -2.67
CA ILE A 57 5.81 0.99 -3.64
C ILE A 57 7.19 0.82 -2.97
N PRO A 58 7.73 1.81 -2.22
CA PRO A 58 9.01 1.66 -1.53
C PRO A 58 9.00 0.54 -0.49
N VAL A 59 7.89 0.38 0.25
CA VAL A 59 7.76 -0.67 1.27
C VAL A 59 7.78 -2.07 0.66
N ASN A 60 7.15 -2.26 -0.51
CA ASN A 60 7.19 -3.53 -1.24
C ASN A 60 8.62 -3.87 -1.70
N ILE A 61 9.34 -2.87 -2.25
CA ILE A 61 10.74 -3.04 -2.67
C ILE A 61 11.62 -3.43 -1.49
N ALA A 62 11.49 -2.72 -0.36
CA ALA A 62 12.23 -3.05 0.86
C ALA A 62 11.91 -4.46 1.37
N HIS A 63 10.62 -4.84 1.37
CA HIS A 63 10.20 -6.19 1.76
C HIS A 63 10.89 -7.28 0.92
N ASN A 64 10.85 -7.16 -0.41
CA ASN A 64 11.48 -8.13 -1.29
C ASN A 64 12.99 -8.22 -1.05
N TYR A 65 13.67 -7.10 -0.81
CA TYR A 65 15.09 -7.10 -0.47
C TYR A 65 15.39 -7.89 0.81
N PHE A 66 14.62 -7.69 1.88
CA PHE A 66 14.80 -8.42 3.13
C PHE A 66 14.48 -9.91 2.99
N VAL A 67 13.42 -10.27 2.25
CA VAL A 67 13.08 -11.68 2.00
C VAL A 67 14.21 -12.38 1.26
N THR A 68 14.72 -11.81 0.17
CA THR A 68 15.86 -12.41 -0.57
C THR A 68 17.12 -12.54 0.30
N ARG A 69 17.33 -11.62 1.24
CA ARG A 69 18.44 -11.73 2.21
C ARG A 69 18.23 -12.86 3.20
N ILE A 70 17.01 -13.05 3.69
CA ILE A 70 16.67 -14.15 4.60
C ILE A 70 16.82 -15.49 3.88
N ASP A 71 16.32 -15.62 2.65
CA ASP A 71 16.42 -16.86 1.88
C ASP A 71 17.88 -17.28 1.67
N ARG A 72 18.77 -16.33 1.37
CA ARG A 72 20.21 -16.62 1.27
C ARG A 72 20.79 -17.10 2.60
N LEU A 73 20.39 -16.47 3.70
CA LEU A 73 20.85 -16.87 5.02
C LEU A 73 20.39 -18.29 5.38
N VAL A 74 19.17 -18.66 4.98
CA VAL A 74 18.63 -20.01 5.16
C VAL A 74 19.43 -21.02 4.34
N ILE A 75 19.74 -20.72 3.07
CA ILE A 75 20.57 -21.58 2.21
C ILE A 75 21.96 -21.79 2.82
N ASP A 76 22.62 -20.72 3.29
CA ASP A 76 23.93 -20.82 3.93
C ASP A 76 23.89 -21.71 5.19
N MET A 77 22.77 -21.65 5.92
CA MET A 77 22.54 -22.45 7.12
C MET A 77 22.28 -23.92 6.78
N GLU A 78 21.52 -24.20 5.73
CA GLU A 78 21.29 -25.55 5.19
C GLU A 78 22.60 -26.19 4.71
N GLU A 79 23.43 -25.46 3.97
CA GLU A 79 24.75 -25.95 3.55
C GLU A 79 25.65 -26.27 4.75
N SER A 80 25.61 -25.44 5.78
CA SER A 80 26.42 -25.64 6.99
C SER A 80 25.95 -26.88 7.77
N ALA A 81 24.63 -27.09 7.87
CA ALA A 81 24.06 -28.29 8.49
C ALA A 81 24.40 -29.56 7.71
N GLN A 82 24.35 -29.52 6.38
CA GLN A 82 24.73 -30.63 5.51
C GLN A 82 26.19 -31.03 5.72
N LYS A 83 27.10 -30.04 5.74
CA LYS A 83 28.53 -30.26 6.03
C LYS A 83 28.78 -30.89 7.41
N MET A 84 27.98 -30.54 8.41
CA MET A 84 28.08 -31.13 9.74
C MET A 84 27.64 -32.60 9.77
N ILE A 85 26.59 -32.94 9.01
CA ILE A 85 26.14 -34.33 8.85
C ILE A 85 27.20 -35.15 8.10
N ASP A 86 27.77 -34.62 7.02
CA ASP A 86 28.79 -35.33 6.24
C ASP A 86 30.11 -35.55 7.02
N ALA A 87 30.34 -34.81 8.10
CA ALA A 87 31.51 -34.91 8.96
C ALA A 87 31.37 -35.90 10.14
N LEU A 88 30.18 -36.49 10.34
CA LEU A 88 29.87 -37.53 11.33
C LEU A 88 30.01 -38.93 10.74
#